data_AF-X5WYL9-F1
#
_entry.id   AF-X5WYL9-F1
#
_cell.length_a   1.000
_cell.length_b   1.000
_cell.length_c   1.000
_cell.angle_alpha   90.00
_cell.angle_beta   90.00
_cell.angle_gamma   90.00
#
_symmetry.space_group_name_H-M   'P 1'
#
loop_
_entity.id
_entity.type
_entity.pdbx_description
1 polymer ?
#
loop_
_entity_poly.entity_id
_entity_poly.type
_entity_poly.pdbx_seq_one_letter_code
_entity_poly.pdbx_strand_id
1 'polypeptide(L)'
;MKKVVIANPKQVRTIAYAKIKTDTIDASVLAQLYASGFLPEVWIPDEPTQALRRQVTRRNQIVRQRSRLKNVIQSILHSHLIPSSPHADLCGTKGRSWLSEQFVPQDERLAIDRHLREFDRLGEDLQVIERDLARSALADEGVKRLMTIPGVDMTVALAMKAAIGDVSRFDDP
;
A
#
# COMPACT_ATOMS: atom_id res chain seq x y z
N MET A 1 11.46 -33.19 1.58
CA MET A 1 10.78 -31.90 1.30
C MET A 1 11.84 -30.83 1.04
N LYS A 2 11.71 -30.02 -0.02
CA LYS A 2 12.60 -28.87 -0.24
C LYS A 2 12.08 -27.69 0.60
N LYS A 3 12.82 -27.26 1.63
CA LYS A 3 12.50 -26.07 2.44
C LYS A 3 13.15 -24.85 1.77
N VAL A 4 12.39 -23.77 1.58
CA VAL A 4 12.92 -22.46 1.17
C VAL A 4 13.00 -21.59 2.42
N VAL A 5 14.17 -20.98 2.65
CA VAL A 5 14.43 -20.10 3.78
C VAL A 5 14.78 -18.73 3.25
N ILE A 6 14.16 -17.69 3.80
CA ILE A 6 14.45 -16.29 3.48
C ILE A 6 15.19 -15.68 4.66
N ALA A 7 16.29 -14.98 4.38
CA ALA A 7 17.08 -14.30 5.40
C ALA A 7 16.95 -12.77 5.28
N ASN A 8 17.12 -12.07 6.40
CA ASN A 8 17.15 -10.62 6.41
C ASN A 8 18.51 -10.12 5.86
N PRO A 9 18.57 -9.50 4.67
CA PRO A 9 19.84 -9.14 4.03
C PRO A 9 20.62 -8.09 4.83
N LYS A 10 19.95 -7.25 5.63
CA LYS A 10 20.63 -6.25 6.48
C LYS A 10 21.36 -6.92 7.63
N GLN A 11 20.71 -7.87 8.30
CA GLN A 11 21.32 -8.63 9.40
C GLN A 11 22.42 -9.56 8.89
N VAL A 12 22.21 -10.23 7.75
CA VAL A 12 23.24 -11.04 7.08
C VAL A 12 24.49 -10.21 6.80
N ARG A 13 24.34 -8.98 6.29
CA ARG A 13 25.48 -8.10 6.02
C ARG A 13 26.27 -7.72 7.27
N THR A 14 25.61 -7.63 8.43
CA THR A 14 26.26 -7.32 9.71
C THR A 14 27.13 -8.48 10.21
N ILE A 15 26.67 -9.73 10.02
CA ILE A 15 27.35 -10.93 10.52
C ILE A 15 28.33 -11.54 9.52
N ALA A 16 28.14 -11.30 8.23
CA ALA A 16 28.95 -11.89 7.16
C ALA A 16 29.31 -10.83 6.11
N TYR A 17 30.16 -9.89 6.51
CA TYR A 17 30.72 -8.89 5.61
C TYR A 17 31.82 -9.49 4.74
N ALA A 18 31.63 -9.50 3.42
CA ALA A 18 32.66 -9.85 2.46
C ALA A 18 33.17 -8.60 1.71
N LYS A 19 34.49 -8.43 1.62
CA LYS A 19 35.13 -7.34 0.86
C LYS A 19 34.94 -7.51 -0.65
N ILE A 20 34.81 -8.76 -1.12
CA ILE A 20 34.52 -9.13 -2.51
C ILE A 20 33.16 -9.81 -2.53
N LYS A 21 32.23 -9.27 -3.30
CA LYS A 21 30.86 -9.75 -3.39
C LYS A 21 30.63 -10.45 -4.73
N THR A 22 30.36 -11.75 -4.70
CA THR A 22 30.01 -12.55 -5.88
C THR A 22 28.90 -13.52 -5.50
N ASP A 23 28.03 -13.88 -6.46
CA ASP A 23 26.89 -14.78 -6.21
C ASP A 23 27.32 -16.12 -5.60
N THR A 24 28.46 -16.67 -6.04
CA THR A 24 29.02 -17.93 -5.53
C THR A 24 29.46 -17.81 -4.07
N ILE A 25 30.14 -16.73 -3.70
CA ILE A 25 30.59 -16.47 -2.32
C ILE A 25 29.37 -16.22 -1.43
N ASP A 26 28.43 -15.39 -1.88
CA ASP A 26 27.22 -15.06 -1.11
C ASP A 26 26.37 -16.33 -0.86
N ALA A 27 26.18 -17.18 -1.87
CA ALA A 27 25.45 -18.44 -1.71
C ALA A 27 26.14 -19.39 -0.71
N SER A 28 27.47 -19.49 -0.76
CA SER A 28 28.26 -20.33 0.15
C SER A 28 28.18 -19.82 1.60
N VAL A 29 28.29 -18.50 1.79
CA VAL A 29 28.15 -17.84 3.09
C VAL A 29 26.76 -18.06 3.67
N LEU A 30 25.70 -17.87 2.86
CA LEU A 30 24.33 -18.13 3.29
C LEU A 30 24.10 -19.60 3.69
N ALA A 31 24.67 -20.54 2.92
CA ALA A 31 24.58 -21.98 3.23
C ALA A 31 25.31 -22.33 4.53
N GLN A 32 26.48 -21.74 4.79
CA GLN A 32 27.22 -21.93 6.05
C GLN A 32 26.48 -21.32 7.25
N LEU A 33 25.95 -20.11 7.12
CA LEU A 33 25.12 -19.48 8.15
C LEU A 33 23.87 -20.32 8.46
N TYR A 34 23.25 -20.90 7.43
CA TYR A 34 22.11 -21.80 7.61
C TYR A 34 22.51 -23.08 8.34
N ALA A 35 23.58 -23.74 7.89
CA ALA A 35 24.05 -24.99 8.48
C ALA A 35 24.52 -24.83 9.94
N SER A 36 25.01 -23.64 10.30
CA SER A 36 25.47 -23.31 11.66
C SER A 36 24.39 -22.71 12.56
N GLY A 37 23.17 -22.49 12.05
CA GLY A 37 22.06 -21.92 12.83
C GLY A 37 22.16 -20.41 13.08
N PHE A 38 23.09 -19.70 12.42
CA PHE A 38 23.29 -18.25 12.56
C PHE A 38 22.57 -17.43 11.48
N LEU A 39 21.85 -18.07 10.55
CA LEU A 39 21.11 -17.35 9.52
C LEU A 39 19.92 -16.62 10.16
N PRO A 40 19.81 -15.29 10.01
CA PRO A 40 18.66 -14.54 10.52
C PRO A 40 17.45 -14.77 9.59
N GLU A 41 16.71 -15.85 9.85
CA GLU A 41 15.51 -16.23 9.10
C GLU A 41 14.39 -15.19 9.27
N VAL A 42 13.64 -14.98 8.20
CA VAL A 42 12.46 -14.11 8.18
C VAL A 42 11.23 -14.97 7.92
N TRP A 43 10.17 -14.72 8.68
CA TRP A 43 8.89 -15.38 8.48
C TRP A 43 8.35 -15.16 7.07
N ILE A 44 7.93 -16.26 6.45
CA ILE A 44 7.31 -16.28 5.13
C ILE A 44 5.81 -16.48 5.34
N PRO A 45 4.96 -15.51 4.95
CA PRO A 45 3.51 -15.68 5.00
C PRO A 45 3.05 -16.86 4.14
N ASP A 46 1.99 -17.52 4.59
CA ASP A 46 1.23 -18.50 3.82
C ASP A 46 0.53 -17.85 2.62
N GLU A 47 0.15 -18.67 1.64
CA GLU A 47 -0.42 -18.18 0.37
C GLU A 47 -1.67 -17.30 0.55
N PRO A 48 -2.65 -17.64 1.42
CA PRO A 48 -3.76 -16.75 1.75
C PRO A 48 -3.33 -15.37 2.26
N THR A 49 -2.38 -15.31 3.20
CA THR A 49 -1.86 -14.05 3.72
C THR A 49 -1.12 -13.26 2.63
N GLN A 50 -0.35 -13.92 1.78
CA GLN A 50 0.31 -13.28 0.63
C GLN A 50 -0.71 -12.70 -0.36
N ALA A 51 -1.77 -13.45 -0.67
CA ALA A 51 -2.85 -12.98 -1.53
C ALA A 51 -3.51 -11.72 -0.96
N LEU A 52 -3.83 -11.72 0.33
CA LEU A 52 -4.40 -10.56 1.00
C LEU A 52 -3.46 -9.35 0.98
N ARG A 53 -2.16 -9.56 1.24
CA ARG A 53 -1.14 -8.49 1.13
C ARG A 53 -1.10 -7.87 -0.26
N ARG A 54 -1.19 -8.68 -1.32
CA ARG A 54 -1.21 -8.19 -2.69
C ARG A 54 -2.44 -7.30 -2.93
N GLN A 55 -3.62 -7.70 -2.44
CA GLN A 55 -4.85 -6.92 -2.61
C GLN A 55 -4.81 -5.59 -1.83
N VAL A 56 -4.42 -5.62 -0.55
CA VAL A 56 -4.24 -4.40 0.26
C VAL A 56 -3.20 -3.47 -0.38
N THR A 57 -2.10 -4.01 -0.90
CA THR A 57 -1.07 -3.22 -1.59
C THR A 57 -1.61 -2.54 -2.84
N ARG A 58 -2.38 -3.26 -3.67
CA ARG A 58 -3.01 -2.71 -4.89
C ARG A 58 -3.97 -1.58 -4.55
N ARG A 59 -4.84 -1.77 -3.54
CA ARG A 59 -5.72 -0.71 -3.03
C ARG A 59 -4.90 0.54 -2.66
N ASN A 60 -3.86 0.37 -1.86
CA ASN A 60 -3.00 1.47 -1.41
C ASN A 60 -2.24 2.16 -2.56
N GLN A 61 -1.95 1.46 -3.66
CA GLN A 61 -1.39 2.09 -4.87
C GLN A 61 -2.41 3.00 -5.54
N ILE A 62 -3.65 2.55 -5.73
CA ILE A 62 -4.72 3.35 -6.34
C ILE A 62 -5.04 4.59 -5.49
N VAL A 63 -5.16 4.44 -4.16
CA VAL A 63 -5.40 5.56 -3.24
C VAL A 63 -4.28 6.61 -3.34
N ARG A 64 -3.02 6.18 -3.43
CA ARG A 64 -1.88 7.08 -3.63
C ARG A 64 -1.91 7.78 -4.99
N GLN A 65 -2.27 7.08 -6.06
CA GLN A 65 -2.42 7.68 -7.38
C GLN A 65 -3.53 8.74 -7.40
N ARG A 66 -4.70 8.44 -6.81
CA ARG A 66 -5.80 9.41 -6.66
C ARG A 66 -5.36 10.65 -5.87
N SER A 67 -4.64 10.46 -4.76
CA SER A 67 -4.11 11.57 -3.96
C SER A 67 -3.11 12.41 -4.75
N ARG A 68 -2.25 11.78 -5.54
CA ARG A 68 -1.31 12.46 -6.44
C ARG A 68 -2.04 13.34 -7.45
N LEU A 69 -3.12 12.85 -8.07
CA LEU A 69 -3.91 13.64 -9.03
C LEU A 69 -4.54 14.87 -8.38
N LYS A 70 -5.08 14.72 -7.15
CA LYS A 70 -5.58 15.88 -6.38
C LYS A 70 -4.49 16.92 -6.17
N ASN A 71 -3.31 16.48 -5.75
CA ASN A 71 -2.17 17.38 -5.50
C ASN A 71 -1.69 18.07 -6.77
N VAL A 72 -1.73 17.40 -7.93
CA VAL A 72 -1.41 18.01 -9.23
C VAL A 72 -2.41 19.11 -9.56
N ILE A 73 -3.72 18.85 -9.42
CA ILE A 73 -4.76 19.88 -9.64
C ILE A 73 -4.54 21.06 -8.69
N GLN A 74 -4.28 20.81 -7.41
CA GLN A 74 -3.96 21.87 -6.44
C GLN A 74 -2.73 22.67 -6.85
N SER A 75 -1.68 22.02 -7.35
CA SER A 75 -0.47 22.69 -7.82
C SER A 75 -0.75 23.64 -9.00
N ILE A 76 -1.61 23.24 -9.94
CA ILE A 76 -2.05 24.08 -11.06
C ILE A 76 -2.80 25.31 -10.53
N LEU A 77 -3.72 25.13 -9.58
CA LEU A 77 -4.43 26.26 -8.98
C LEU A 77 -3.47 27.24 -8.31
N HIS A 78 -2.50 26.71 -7.54
CA HIS A 78 -1.51 27.53 -6.85
C HIS A 78 -0.57 28.28 -7.80
N SER A 79 -0.19 27.72 -8.95
CA SER A 79 0.63 28.44 -9.94
C SER A 79 -0.11 29.62 -10.57
N HIS A 80 -1.44 29.61 -10.53
CA HIS A 80 -2.31 30.70 -10.99
C HIS A 80 -2.84 31.57 -9.86
N LEU A 81 -2.23 31.51 -8.66
CA LEU A 81 -2.62 32.29 -7.48
C LEU A 81 -4.06 32.04 -7.00
N ILE A 82 -4.64 30.91 -7.39
CA ILE A 82 -5.95 30.47 -6.92
C ILE A 82 -5.76 29.75 -5.57
N PRO A 83 -6.49 30.15 -4.51
CA PRO A 83 -6.39 29.51 -3.21
C PRO A 83 -6.91 28.07 -3.24
N SER A 84 -6.59 27.30 -2.21
CA SER A 84 -7.16 25.96 -2.04
C SER A 84 -8.69 26.03 -1.96
N SER A 85 -9.36 25.02 -2.53
CA SER A 85 -10.83 24.94 -2.51
C SER A 85 -11.37 25.01 -1.07
N PRO A 86 -12.48 25.73 -0.84
CA PRO A 86 -13.15 25.77 0.46
C PRO A 86 -13.82 24.43 0.82
N HIS A 87 -13.84 23.45 -0.10
CA HIS A 87 -14.47 22.16 0.08
C HIS A 87 -13.48 21.08 0.50
N ALA A 88 -13.90 20.22 1.42
CA ALA A 88 -13.08 19.11 1.92
C ALA A 88 -12.67 18.12 0.80
N ASP A 89 -13.50 17.97 -0.25
CA ASP A 89 -13.17 17.17 -1.42
C ASP A 89 -13.18 18.00 -2.70
N LEU A 90 -11.99 18.40 -3.13
CA LEU A 90 -11.74 19.12 -4.38
C LEU A 90 -12.30 18.38 -5.62
N CYS A 91 -12.20 17.05 -5.63
CA CYS A 91 -12.62 16.23 -6.76
C CYS A 91 -14.07 15.72 -6.62
N GLY A 92 -14.76 16.07 -5.53
CA GLY A 92 -16.18 15.79 -5.34
C GLY A 92 -17.06 16.81 -6.06
N THR A 93 -18.38 16.61 -6.03
CA THR A 93 -19.34 17.43 -6.80
C THR A 93 -19.18 18.93 -6.52
N LYS A 94 -19.17 19.35 -5.25
CA LYS A 94 -19.02 20.77 -4.87
C LYS A 94 -17.65 21.33 -5.27
N GLY A 95 -16.59 20.56 -5.06
CA GLY A 95 -15.22 20.92 -5.45
C GLY A 95 -15.09 21.13 -6.97
N ARG A 96 -15.75 20.30 -7.78
CA ARG A 96 -15.78 20.44 -9.24
C ARG A 96 -16.59 21.64 -9.71
N SER A 97 -17.74 21.93 -9.09
CA SER A 97 -18.48 23.15 -9.37
C SER A 97 -17.61 24.37 -9.10
N TRP A 98 -16.94 24.42 -7.94
CA TRP A 98 -16.00 25.48 -7.61
C TRP A 98 -14.82 25.55 -8.59
N LEU A 99 -14.24 24.42 -9.00
CA LEU A 99 -13.15 24.36 -9.99
C LEU A 99 -13.57 24.96 -11.35
N SER A 100 -14.83 24.77 -11.76
CA SER A 100 -15.35 25.28 -13.03
C SER A 100 -15.46 26.81 -13.08
N GLU A 101 -15.58 27.45 -11.90
CA GLU A 101 -15.67 28.91 -11.76
C GLU A 101 -14.30 29.60 -11.78
N GLN A 102 -13.20 28.84 -11.66
CA GLN A 102 -11.86 29.42 -11.59
C GLN A 102 -11.35 29.88 -12.96
N PHE A 103 -10.63 31.00 -13.00
CA PHE A 103 -10.00 31.47 -14.22
C PHE A 103 -8.59 30.89 -14.36
N VAL A 104 -8.39 29.99 -15.32
CA VAL A 104 -7.09 29.41 -15.68
C VAL A 104 -6.92 29.41 -17.20
N PRO A 105 -5.68 29.43 -17.72
CA PRO A 105 -5.42 29.22 -19.14
C PRO A 105 -6.08 27.94 -19.69
N GLN A 106 -6.40 27.93 -20.99
CA GLN A 106 -7.17 26.85 -21.60
C GLN A 106 -6.44 25.50 -21.56
N ASP A 107 -5.12 25.50 -21.72
CA ASP A 107 -4.26 24.32 -21.61
C ASP A 107 -4.30 23.72 -20.20
N GLU A 108 -4.27 24.57 -19.17
CA GLU A 108 -4.39 24.15 -17.77
C GLU A 108 -5.80 23.63 -17.45
N ARG A 109 -6.84 24.27 -18.01
CA ARG A 109 -8.22 23.75 -17.92
C ARG A 109 -8.31 22.32 -18.46
N LEU A 110 -7.72 22.07 -19.63
CA LEU A 110 -7.68 20.74 -20.24
C LEU A 110 -6.86 19.74 -19.41
N ALA A 111 -5.78 20.18 -18.77
CA ALA A 111 -4.99 19.35 -17.86
C ALA A 111 -5.80 18.93 -16.62
N ILE A 112 -6.48 19.89 -15.97
CA ILE A 112 -7.37 19.63 -14.83
C ILE A 112 -8.45 18.61 -15.22
N ASP A 113 -9.13 18.80 -16.36
CA ASP A 113 -10.19 17.90 -16.80
C ASP A 113 -9.68 16.48 -17.12
N ARG A 114 -8.45 16.34 -17.64
CA ARG A 114 -7.79 15.04 -17.81
C ARG A 114 -7.51 14.38 -16.46
N HIS A 115 -6.99 15.12 -15.49
CA HIS A 115 -6.71 14.60 -14.15
C HIS A 115 -7.99 14.21 -13.39
N LEU A 116 -9.07 14.97 -13.54
CA LEU A 116 -10.37 14.63 -12.96
C LEU A 116 -10.93 13.33 -13.55
N ARG A 117 -10.84 13.14 -14.88
CA ARG A 117 -11.26 11.89 -15.53
C ARG A 117 -10.46 10.68 -15.06
N GLU A 118 -9.14 10.79 -14.96
CA GLU A 118 -8.32 9.70 -14.43
C GLU A 118 -8.60 9.44 -12.94
N PHE A 119 -8.89 10.49 -12.18
CA PHE A 119 -9.29 10.35 -10.78
C PHE A 119 -10.59 9.55 -10.63
N ASP A 120 -11.56 9.75 -11.54
CA ASP A 120 -12.81 9.00 -11.58
C ASP A 120 -12.59 7.55 -11.97
N ARG A 121 -11.82 7.30 -13.04
CA ARG A 121 -11.47 5.95 -13.48
C ARG A 121 -10.80 5.14 -12.36
N LEU A 122 -9.84 5.74 -11.66
CA LEU A 122 -9.21 5.13 -10.48
C LEU A 122 -10.19 4.96 -9.30
N GLY A 123 -11.21 5.83 -9.21
CA GLY A 123 -12.29 5.69 -8.24
C GLY A 123 -13.15 4.46 -8.50
N GLU A 124 -13.48 4.18 -9.75
CA GLU A 124 -14.20 2.98 -10.17
C GLU A 124 -13.38 1.72 -9.89
N ASP A 125 -12.09 1.70 -10.26
CA ASP A 125 -11.18 0.59 -9.94
C ASP A 125 -11.08 0.35 -8.43
N LEU A 126 -11.00 1.43 -7.64
CA LEU A 126 -10.93 1.33 -6.18
C LEU A 126 -12.18 0.66 -5.61
N GLN A 127 -13.37 1.02 -6.10
CA GLN A 127 -14.63 0.41 -5.65
C GLN A 127 -14.69 -1.09 -5.93
N VAL A 128 -14.16 -1.54 -7.08
CA VAL A 128 -14.08 -2.97 -7.41
C VAL A 128 -13.20 -3.70 -6.40
N ILE A 129 -11.99 -3.19 -6.14
CA ILE A 129 -11.06 -3.80 -5.18
C ILE A 129 -11.65 -3.80 -3.76
N GLU A 130 -12.27 -2.69 -3.34
CA GLU A 130 -12.87 -2.59 -2.01
C GLU A 130 -14.06 -3.55 -1.84
N ARG A 131 -14.82 -3.82 -2.89
CA ARG A 131 -15.90 -4.81 -2.87
C ARG A 131 -15.37 -6.24 -2.67
N ASP A 132 -14.27 -6.59 -3.33
CA ASP A 132 -13.63 -7.91 -3.18
C ASP A 132 -12.99 -8.09 -1.79
N LEU A 133 -12.35 -7.02 -1.28
CA LEU A 133 -11.82 -6.98 0.09
C LEU A 133 -12.94 -7.11 1.13
N ALA A 134 -14.07 -6.41 0.94
CA ALA A 134 -15.21 -6.46 1.86
C ALA A 134 -15.79 -7.87 1.98
N ARG A 135 -15.91 -8.62 0.88
CA ARG A 135 -16.35 -10.03 0.91
C ARG A 135 -15.42 -10.90 1.76
N SER A 136 -14.11 -10.68 1.62
CA SER A 136 -13.10 -11.40 2.40
C SER A 136 -13.16 -11.04 3.89
N ALA A 137 -13.39 -9.77 4.22
CA ALA A 137 -13.54 -9.31 5.60
C ALA A 137 -14.78 -9.89 6.30
N LEU A 138 -15.93 -9.95 5.61
CA LEU A 138 -17.18 -10.45 6.18
C LEU A 138 -17.17 -11.96 6.46
N ALA A 139 -16.27 -12.71 5.83
CA ALA A 139 -16.08 -14.12 6.10
C ALA A 139 -15.14 -14.38 7.29
N ASP A 140 -14.48 -13.35 7.83
CA ASP A 140 -13.39 -13.51 8.78
C ASP A 140 -13.71 -12.96 10.18
N GLU A 141 -13.81 -13.86 11.17
CA GLU A 141 -14.14 -13.48 12.55
C GLU A 141 -13.06 -12.62 13.22
N GLY A 142 -11.79 -12.78 12.84
CA GLY A 142 -10.70 -11.95 13.35
C GLY A 142 -10.82 -10.50 12.87
N VAL A 143 -11.11 -10.32 11.58
CA VAL A 143 -11.37 -9.00 10.98
C VAL A 143 -12.61 -8.35 11.59
N LYS A 144 -13.71 -9.10 11.75
CA LYS A 144 -14.92 -8.60 12.42
C LYS A 144 -14.62 -8.12 13.85
N ARG A 145 -13.83 -8.88 14.61
CA ARG A 145 -13.41 -8.49 15.96
C ARG A 145 -12.57 -7.21 15.93
N LEU A 146 -11.59 -7.10 15.03
CA LEU A 146 -10.81 -5.86 14.88
C LEU A 146 -11.69 -4.64 14.60
N MET A 147 -12.72 -4.80 13.76
CA MET A 147 -13.65 -3.71 13.43
C MET A 147 -14.55 -3.26 14.59
N THR A 148 -14.57 -3.97 15.72
CA THR A 148 -15.25 -3.50 16.94
C THR A 148 -14.47 -2.40 17.67
N ILE A 149 -13.18 -2.23 17.34
CA ILE A 149 -12.32 -1.20 17.93
C ILE A 149 -12.67 0.16 17.31
N PRO A 150 -12.97 1.20 18.10
CA PRO A 150 -13.24 2.54 17.57
C PRO A 150 -12.12 3.04 16.65
N GLY A 151 -12.49 3.46 15.44
CA GLY A 151 -11.54 3.95 14.43
C GLY A 151 -10.91 2.87 13.54
N VAL A 152 -11.20 1.59 13.78
CA VAL A 152 -10.76 0.48 12.91
C VAL A 152 -11.88 0.11 11.96
N ASP A 153 -11.76 0.51 10.70
CA ASP A 153 -12.67 0.07 9.64
C ASP A 153 -12.20 -1.25 9.00
N MET A 154 -12.97 -1.74 8.04
CA MET A 154 -12.64 -2.95 7.28
C MET A 154 -11.27 -2.87 6.58
N THR A 155 -10.93 -1.70 6.04
CA THR A 155 -9.66 -1.47 5.36
C THR A 155 -8.49 -1.65 6.33
N VAL A 156 -8.56 -0.98 7.49
CA VAL A 156 -7.52 -1.01 8.51
C VAL A 156 -7.40 -2.41 9.11
N ALA A 157 -8.53 -3.06 9.40
CA ALA A 157 -8.55 -4.43 9.91
C ALA A 157 -7.90 -5.44 8.95
N LEU A 158 -8.24 -5.39 7.65
CA LEU A 158 -7.62 -6.23 6.64
C LEU A 158 -6.13 -5.93 6.45
N ALA A 159 -5.73 -4.66 6.52
CA ALA A 159 -4.31 -4.28 6.44
C ALA A 159 -3.51 -4.82 7.64
N MET A 160 -4.06 -4.74 8.85
CA MET A 160 -3.47 -5.34 10.05
C MET A 160 -3.35 -6.85 9.91
N LYS A 161 -4.42 -7.53 9.53
CA LYS A 161 -4.39 -8.99 9.29
C LYS A 161 -3.36 -9.36 8.22
N ALA A 162 -3.31 -8.62 7.11
CA ALA A 162 -2.33 -8.85 6.04
C ALA A 162 -0.89 -8.68 6.55
N ALA A 163 -0.62 -7.67 7.37
CA ALA A 163 0.70 -7.41 7.93
C ALA A 163 1.11 -8.50 8.93
N ILE A 164 0.22 -8.85 9.85
CA ILE A 164 0.48 -9.75 10.97
C ILE A 164 0.52 -11.21 10.51
N GLY A 165 -0.44 -11.65 9.68
CA GLY A 165 -0.67 -13.06 9.35
C GLY A 165 -1.31 -13.80 10.52
N ASP A 166 -0.89 -15.05 10.72
CA ASP A 166 -1.21 -15.80 11.93
C ASP A 166 -0.56 -15.12 13.16
N VAL A 167 -1.39 -14.74 14.13
CA VAL A 167 -0.94 -14.03 15.35
C VAL A 167 -0.19 -14.96 16.30
N SER A 168 -0.43 -16.27 16.23
CA SER A 168 0.20 -17.26 17.12
C SER A 168 1.69 -17.44 16.88
N ARG A 169 2.23 -16.83 15.80
CA ARG A 169 3.68 -16.81 15.50
C ARG A 169 4.49 -15.89 16.41
N PHE A 170 3.84 -15.09 17.24
CA PHE A 170 4.48 -14.23 18.22
C PHE A 170 4.36 -14.89 19.59
N ASP A 171 5.50 -15.08 20.26
CA ASP A 171 5.57 -15.79 21.54
C ASP A 171 5.04 -14.94 22.72
N ASP A 172 4.98 -13.61 22.58
CA ASP A 172 4.53 -12.64 23.59
C ASP A 172 3.77 -11.47 22.92
N PRO A 173 2.82 -10.80 23.62
CA PRO A 173 1.98 -9.72 23.07
C PRO A 173 2.70 -8.44 22.61
#